data_AF-A0A9D1N8J5-F1
#
_entry.id   AF-A0A9D1N8J5-F1
#
_cell.length_a   1.000
_cell.length_b   1.000
_cell.length_c   1.000
_cell.angle_alpha   90.00
_cell.angle_beta   90.00
_cell.angle_gamma   90.00
#
_symmetry.space_group_name_H-M   'P 1'
#
loop_
_entity.id
_entity.type
_entity.pdbx_description
1 polymer ?
#
loop_
_entity_poly.entity_id
_entity_poly.type
_entity_poly.pdbx_seq_one_letter_code
_entity_poly.pdbx_strand_id
1 'polypeptide(L)'
;LLVQMDGFEKNEGIIVMAATNRADILDPALMRPGRFDRQIYVNIPDVKGREEIFKVHSRNKPLAPDINFKSLARLTSGFTGADIENLLNEAAILAARANRKLINMEDISEAINKVIAGPAKKSRVVTERDKRITAYHESGHAIVAKMLKNCDSVHEVSIIPRGMAAGYTITLPENDDNHYTRQKLLDQIAMLLGGRAAEELVIKDVSAGASNDIQRASKIARKMVTEWGMSAEIGTLYLGSSEEVFIGRDYQTQLNYSDEMAAKIDAEIKRIVDGQYAVALAVLRENRAVMDKMVKLLYEKETIYENEIDALFEPDPPALPPTDECSKEEPAPAADNDTKVEDATPAGNAATAIEDKKSAEKAATAAAGNAASSTEDDKPAGNAATAAAEEEDKED
;
A
#
# COMPACT_ATOMS: atom_id res chain seq x y z
N LEU A 1 -34.84 -18.06 -11.21
CA LEU A 1 -34.67 -17.07 -10.12
C LEU A 1 -35.83 -16.07 -10.06
N LEU A 2 -36.07 -15.28 -11.12
CA LEU A 2 -37.10 -14.23 -11.12
C LEU A 2 -38.50 -14.70 -10.71
N VAL A 3 -38.98 -15.82 -11.27
CA VAL A 3 -40.29 -16.42 -10.92
C VAL A 3 -40.36 -16.82 -9.44
N GLN A 4 -39.24 -17.24 -8.85
CA GLN A 4 -39.19 -17.61 -7.44
C GLN A 4 -39.18 -16.38 -6.53
N MET A 5 -38.52 -15.29 -6.96
CA MET A 5 -38.51 -14.02 -6.22
C MET A 5 -39.87 -13.32 -6.24
N ASP A 6 -40.58 -13.38 -7.37
CA ASP A 6 -41.93 -12.80 -7.51
C ASP A 6 -43.01 -13.66 -6.84
N GLY A 7 -42.69 -14.93 -6.53
CA GLY A 7 -43.60 -15.91 -5.93
C GLY A 7 -43.69 -15.84 -4.40
N PHE A 8 -42.89 -15.00 -3.74
CA PHE A 8 -42.93 -14.86 -2.29
C PHE A 8 -44.12 -14.01 -1.83
N GLU A 9 -45.03 -14.61 -1.04
CA GLU A 9 -46.02 -13.84 -0.29
C GLU A 9 -45.34 -13.03 0.84
N LYS A 10 -45.93 -11.89 1.23
CA LYS A 10 -45.32 -10.87 2.11
C LYS A 10 -44.84 -11.33 3.51
N ASN A 11 -45.00 -12.60 3.89
CA ASN A 11 -44.86 -13.08 5.28
C ASN A 11 -43.87 -14.24 5.50
N GLU A 12 -42.96 -14.57 4.58
CA GLU A 12 -42.10 -15.75 4.77
C GLU A 12 -40.79 -15.54 5.57
N GLY A 13 -40.43 -14.31 5.97
CA GLY A 13 -39.21 -14.10 6.79
C GLY A 13 -37.88 -14.49 6.10
N ILE A 14 -37.92 -14.76 4.80
CA ILE A 14 -36.77 -15.10 3.96
C ILE A 14 -36.11 -13.81 3.47
N ILE A 15 -34.79 -13.72 3.65
CA ILE A 15 -33.96 -12.61 3.14
C ILE A 15 -32.99 -13.18 2.10
N VAL A 16 -33.07 -12.70 0.87
CA VAL A 16 -32.16 -13.08 -0.21
C VAL A 16 -31.04 -12.04 -0.30
N MET A 17 -29.79 -12.49 -0.20
CA MET A 17 -28.59 -11.65 -0.34
C MET A 17 -27.76 -12.11 -1.54
N ALA A 18 -27.17 -11.16 -2.26
CA ALA A 18 -26.24 -11.40 -3.35
C ALA A 18 -25.11 -10.36 -3.32
N ALA A 19 -23.95 -10.72 -3.86
CA ALA A 19 -22.81 -9.83 -4.02
C ALA A 19 -22.32 -9.88 -5.48
N THR A 20 -22.01 -8.72 -6.05
CA THR A 20 -21.41 -8.59 -7.38
C THR A 20 -20.39 -7.46 -7.38
N ASN A 21 -19.30 -7.62 -8.13
CA ASN A 21 -18.35 -6.54 -8.42
C ASN A 21 -18.75 -5.73 -9.67
N ARG A 22 -19.75 -6.21 -10.41
CA ARG A 22 -20.23 -5.63 -11.68
C ARG A 22 -21.74 -5.50 -11.63
N ALA A 23 -22.23 -4.39 -11.09
CA ALA A 23 -23.65 -4.09 -11.04
C ALA A 23 -24.19 -3.59 -12.40
N ASP A 24 -23.30 -3.06 -13.23
CA ASP A 24 -23.54 -2.55 -14.59
C ASP A 24 -24.01 -3.65 -15.57
N ILE A 25 -23.49 -4.87 -15.44
CA ILE A 25 -23.85 -6.00 -16.32
C ILE A 25 -25.09 -6.77 -15.86
N LEU A 26 -25.64 -6.44 -14.69
CA LEU A 26 -26.81 -7.15 -14.17
C LEU A 26 -28.04 -6.82 -15.02
N ASP A 27 -28.86 -7.84 -15.25
CA ASP A 27 -30.16 -7.64 -15.89
C ASP A 27 -30.98 -6.63 -15.06
N PRO A 28 -31.41 -5.49 -15.64
CA PRO A 28 -32.23 -4.50 -14.95
C PRO A 28 -33.51 -5.09 -14.35
N ALA A 29 -34.00 -6.22 -14.86
CA ALA A 29 -35.13 -6.93 -14.29
C ALA A 29 -34.86 -7.42 -12.86
N LEU A 30 -33.63 -7.78 -12.50
CA LEU A 30 -33.26 -8.20 -11.14
C LEU A 30 -33.30 -7.04 -10.13
N MET A 31 -33.07 -5.82 -10.61
CA MET A 31 -32.97 -4.60 -9.81
C MET A 31 -34.32 -3.90 -9.60
N ARG A 32 -35.42 -4.48 -10.11
CA ARG A 32 -36.75 -3.90 -9.93
C ARG A 32 -37.26 -4.10 -8.49
N PRO A 33 -38.11 -3.18 -7.99
CA PRO A 33 -38.75 -3.33 -6.68
C PRO A 33 -39.46 -4.68 -6.53
N GLY A 34 -39.29 -5.33 -5.38
CA GLY A 34 -39.80 -6.69 -5.10
C GLY A 34 -38.78 -7.82 -5.34
N ARG A 35 -37.60 -7.51 -5.89
CA ARG A 35 -36.48 -8.45 -6.08
C ARG A 35 -35.25 -7.99 -5.29
N PHE A 36 -34.18 -7.54 -5.95
CA PHE A 36 -33.07 -6.86 -5.30
C PHE A 36 -33.36 -5.35 -5.26
N ASP A 37 -34.27 -4.98 -4.37
CA ASP A 37 -34.72 -3.60 -4.18
C ASP A 37 -33.71 -2.74 -3.38
N ARG A 38 -32.93 -3.36 -2.48
CA ARG A 38 -31.90 -2.70 -1.68
C ARG A 38 -30.51 -3.01 -2.19
N GLN A 39 -29.79 -1.96 -2.54
CA GLN A 39 -28.38 -2.01 -2.93
C GLN A 39 -27.54 -1.37 -1.84
N ILE A 40 -26.58 -2.13 -1.32
CA ILE A 40 -25.62 -1.66 -0.33
C ILE A 40 -24.25 -1.74 -0.99
N TYR A 41 -23.68 -0.58 -1.29
CA TYR A 41 -22.33 -0.50 -1.84
C TYR A 41 -21.31 -0.66 -0.72
N VAL A 42 -20.47 -1.69 -0.84
CA VAL A 42 -19.33 -1.90 0.06
C VAL A 42 -18.09 -1.35 -0.64
N ASN A 43 -17.70 -0.14 -0.26
CA ASN A 43 -16.53 0.52 -0.81
C ASN A 43 -15.23 -0.03 -0.18
N ILE A 44 -14.11 0.25 -0.83
CA ILE A 44 -12.77 -0.02 -0.28
C ILE A 44 -12.63 0.71 1.08
N PRO A 45 -12.06 0.07 2.11
CA PRO A 45 -11.96 0.65 3.44
C PRO A 45 -11.04 1.88 3.46
N ASP A 46 -11.39 2.86 4.29
CA ASP A 46 -10.57 4.02 4.63
C ASP A 46 -9.44 3.65 5.61
N VAL A 47 -8.55 4.59 5.94
CA VAL A 47 -7.44 4.36 6.89
C VAL A 47 -7.93 3.75 8.22
N LYS A 48 -9.03 4.26 8.78
CA LYS A 48 -9.60 3.74 10.04
C LYS A 48 -10.18 2.34 9.86
N GLY A 49 -10.92 2.12 8.77
CA GLY A 49 -11.46 0.80 8.41
C GLY A 49 -10.35 -0.23 8.24
N ARG A 50 -9.25 0.13 7.56
CA ARG A 50 -8.07 -0.75 7.43
C ARG A 50 -7.43 -1.04 8.79
N GLU A 51 -7.30 -0.06 9.67
CA GLU A 51 -6.80 -0.27 11.04
C GLU A 51 -7.65 -1.29 11.82
N GLU A 52 -8.98 -1.19 11.74
CA GLU A 52 -9.89 -2.14 12.38
C GLU A 52 -9.84 -3.52 11.73
N ILE A 53 -9.71 -3.60 10.41
CA ILE A 53 -9.51 -4.86 9.68
C ILE A 53 -8.20 -5.53 10.14
N PHE A 54 -7.10 -4.78 10.26
CA PHE A 54 -5.85 -5.28 10.82
C PHE A 54 -6.03 -5.82 12.25
N LYS A 55 -6.82 -5.16 13.10
CA LYS A 55 -7.15 -5.64 14.46
C LYS A 55 -7.97 -6.92 14.45
N VAL A 56 -8.83 -7.14 13.47
CA VAL A 56 -9.64 -8.37 13.36
C VAL A 56 -8.78 -9.54 12.89
N HIS A 57 -8.03 -9.37 11.80
CA HIS A 57 -7.21 -10.44 11.23
C HIS A 57 -5.93 -10.74 12.03
N SER A 58 -5.51 -9.85 12.93
CA SER A 58 -4.38 -10.09 13.83
C SER A 58 -4.70 -10.91 15.08
N ARG A 59 -5.98 -11.06 15.47
CA ARG A 59 -6.37 -11.71 16.75
C ARG A 59 -5.80 -13.12 16.94
N ASN A 60 -5.71 -13.89 15.86
CA ASN A 60 -5.25 -15.27 15.88
C ASN A 60 -3.78 -15.42 15.46
N LYS A 61 -3.02 -14.32 15.40
CA LYS A 61 -1.63 -14.31 14.92
C LYS A 61 -0.70 -13.78 16.01
N PRO A 62 0.43 -14.46 16.27
CA PRO A 62 1.40 -14.01 17.26
C PRO A 62 2.21 -12.83 16.69
N LEU A 63 1.77 -11.61 16.97
CA LEU A 63 2.42 -10.36 16.57
C LEU A 63 3.38 -9.85 17.65
N ALA A 64 4.49 -9.23 17.23
CA ALA A 64 5.36 -8.48 18.11
C ALA A 64 4.68 -7.19 18.63
N PRO A 65 5.01 -6.73 19.85
CA PRO A 65 4.32 -5.60 20.51
C PRO A 65 4.65 -4.23 19.90
N ASP A 66 5.66 -4.15 19.05
CA ASP A 66 6.14 -2.94 18.37
C ASP A 66 5.33 -2.60 17.10
N ILE A 67 4.40 -3.46 16.69
CA ILE A 67 3.62 -3.28 15.46
C ILE A 67 2.57 -2.18 15.62
N ASN A 68 2.70 -1.12 14.80
CA ASN A 68 1.77 -0.01 14.76
C ASN A 68 0.79 -0.15 13.57
N PHE A 69 -0.45 -0.57 13.86
CA PHE A 69 -1.51 -0.72 12.84
C PHE A 69 -1.87 0.57 12.13
N LYS A 70 -1.70 1.73 12.78
CA LYS A 70 -2.01 3.03 12.15
C LYS A 70 -1.03 3.34 11.03
N SER A 71 0.25 3.03 11.22
CA SER A 71 1.27 3.18 10.17
C SER A 71 1.05 2.19 9.03
N LEU A 72 0.72 0.93 9.36
CA LEU A 72 0.40 -0.09 8.36
C LEU A 72 -0.82 0.27 7.51
N ALA A 73 -1.88 0.79 8.13
CA ALA A 73 -3.09 1.20 7.42
C ALA A 73 -2.82 2.32 6.39
N ARG A 74 -1.83 3.19 6.64
CA ARG A 74 -1.42 4.22 5.68
C ARG A 74 -0.60 3.63 4.52
N LEU A 75 0.30 2.70 4.81
CA LEU A 75 1.12 2.02 3.80
C LEU A 75 0.29 1.17 2.83
N THR A 76 -0.81 0.59 3.32
CA THR A 76 -1.71 -0.25 2.51
C THR A 76 -2.89 0.54 1.94
N SER A 77 -2.67 1.77 1.46
CA SER A 77 -3.73 2.55 0.83
C SER A 77 -4.29 1.82 -0.40
N GLY A 78 -5.62 1.79 -0.52
CA GLY A 78 -6.33 1.05 -1.58
C GLY A 78 -6.48 -0.45 -1.35
N PHE A 79 -5.95 -1.02 -0.26
CA PHE A 79 -6.08 -2.46 0.02
C PHE A 79 -7.49 -2.80 0.49
N THR A 80 -8.00 -3.94 0.03
CA THR A 80 -9.26 -4.52 0.51
C THR A 80 -9.03 -5.34 1.79
N GLY A 81 -10.13 -5.73 2.46
CA GLY A 81 -10.03 -6.61 3.63
C GLY A 81 -9.36 -7.95 3.31
N ALA A 82 -9.62 -8.50 2.12
CA ALA A 82 -8.98 -9.74 1.66
C ALA A 82 -7.47 -9.56 1.43
N ASP A 83 -7.04 -8.41 0.91
CA ASP A 83 -5.62 -8.12 0.70
C ASP A 83 -4.87 -8.03 2.03
N ILE A 84 -5.48 -7.39 3.05
CA ILE A 84 -4.92 -7.29 4.40
C ILE A 84 -4.81 -8.67 5.06
N GLU A 85 -5.83 -9.51 4.92
CA GLU A 85 -5.79 -10.89 5.40
C GLU A 85 -4.65 -11.68 4.75
N ASN A 86 -4.55 -11.61 3.42
CA ASN A 86 -3.51 -12.30 2.66
C ASN A 86 -2.12 -11.82 3.06
N LEU A 87 -1.93 -10.51 3.22
CA LEU A 87 -0.68 -9.90 3.69
C LEU A 87 -0.26 -10.42 5.06
N LEU A 88 -1.19 -10.50 6.03
CA LEU A 88 -0.89 -11.04 7.37
C LEU A 88 -0.63 -12.56 7.34
N ASN A 89 -1.20 -13.29 6.39
CA ASN A 89 -0.87 -14.69 6.15
C ASN A 89 0.54 -14.84 5.59
N GLU A 90 0.92 -14.01 4.62
CA GLU A 90 2.26 -13.99 4.03
C GLU A 90 3.33 -13.60 5.07
N ALA A 91 3.07 -12.60 5.91
CA ALA A 91 3.96 -12.24 7.00
C ALA A 91 4.16 -13.41 8.00
N ALA A 92 3.09 -14.17 8.28
CA ALA A 92 3.20 -15.37 9.12
C ALA A 92 4.04 -16.47 8.47
N ILE A 93 3.94 -16.66 7.15
CA ILE A 93 4.75 -17.62 6.41
C ILE A 93 6.24 -17.20 6.43
N LEU A 94 6.53 -15.91 6.30
CA LEU A 94 7.89 -15.38 6.38
C LEU A 94 8.50 -15.60 7.76
N ALA A 95 7.77 -15.28 8.83
CA ALA A 95 8.18 -15.55 10.20
C ALA A 95 8.42 -17.05 10.45
N ALA A 96 7.53 -17.92 9.98
CA ALA A 96 7.66 -19.37 10.10
C ALA A 96 8.88 -19.90 9.33
N ARG A 97 9.16 -19.40 8.12
CA ARG A 97 10.36 -19.76 7.34
C ARG A 97 11.65 -19.37 8.05
N ALA A 98 11.63 -18.26 8.79
CA ALA A 98 12.75 -17.81 9.62
C ALA A 98 12.81 -18.52 10.99
N ASN A 99 11.97 -19.54 11.24
CA ASN A 99 11.83 -20.21 12.53
C ASN A 99 11.54 -19.26 13.70
N ARG A 100 10.86 -18.13 13.44
CA ARG A 100 10.44 -17.17 14.47
C ARG A 100 9.01 -17.48 14.96
N LYS A 101 8.80 -17.30 16.26
CA LYS A 101 7.49 -17.51 16.91
C LYS A 101 6.57 -16.29 16.86
N LEU A 102 7.16 -15.11 16.71
CA LEU A 102 6.47 -13.82 16.60
C LEU A 102 6.70 -13.25 15.20
N ILE A 103 5.67 -12.62 14.65
CA ILE A 103 5.73 -11.85 13.41
C ILE A 103 6.20 -10.44 13.76
N ASN A 104 7.30 -10.02 13.13
CA ASN A 104 7.90 -8.70 13.37
C ASN A 104 7.44 -7.70 12.29
N MET A 105 7.69 -6.41 12.52
CA MET A 105 7.43 -5.37 11.52
C MET A 105 8.13 -5.65 10.19
N GLU A 106 9.36 -6.19 10.21
CA GLU A 106 10.10 -6.56 9.01
C GLU A 106 9.37 -7.59 8.13
N ASP A 107 8.68 -8.56 8.73
CA ASP A 107 7.91 -9.56 7.97
C ASP A 107 6.69 -8.93 7.29
N ILE A 108 6.05 -7.98 8.00
CA ILE A 108 4.88 -7.29 7.49
C ILE A 108 5.29 -6.35 6.35
N SER A 109 6.38 -5.59 6.51
CA SER A 109 6.92 -4.75 5.43
C SER A 109 7.34 -5.59 4.22
N GLU A 110 8.00 -6.72 4.41
CA GLU A 110 8.34 -7.63 3.31
C GLU A 110 7.08 -8.23 2.65
N ALA A 111 6.04 -8.56 3.43
CA ALA A 111 4.77 -9.04 2.91
C ALA A 111 4.02 -7.96 2.10
N ILE A 112 4.00 -6.70 2.57
CA ILE A 112 3.47 -5.54 1.82
C ILE A 112 4.19 -5.43 0.48
N ASN A 113 5.53 -5.41 0.51
CA ASN A 113 6.35 -5.28 -0.69
C ASN A 113 6.13 -6.46 -1.65
N LYS A 114 5.90 -7.67 -1.12
CA LYS A 114 5.56 -8.85 -1.91
C LYS A 114 4.19 -8.75 -2.57
N VAL A 115 3.17 -8.21 -1.89
CA VAL A 115 1.82 -8.04 -2.46
C VAL A 115 1.81 -6.95 -3.53
N ILE A 116 2.53 -5.83 -3.32
CA ILE A 116 2.57 -4.70 -4.26
C ILE A 116 3.45 -4.99 -5.49
N ALA A 117 4.69 -5.45 -5.27
CA ALA A 117 5.72 -5.54 -6.30
C ALA A 117 6.09 -6.99 -6.68
N GLY A 118 5.56 -7.99 -5.98
CA GLY A 118 5.91 -9.39 -6.15
C GLY A 118 7.12 -9.84 -5.33
N PRO A 119 7.49 -11.13 -5.42
CA PRO A 119 8.57 -11.70 -4.61
C PRO A 119 9.94 -11.11 -4.98
N ALA A 120 10.79 -10.91 -3.97
CA ALA A 120 12.18 -10.47 -4.14
C ALA A 120 13.03 -11.54 -4.85
N LYS A 121 13.75 -11.13 -5.91
CA LYS A 121 14.63 -12.00 -6.69
C LYS A 121 16.08 -11.88 -6.22
N LYS A 122 16.36 -12.21 -4.95
CA LYS A 122 17.71 -12.13 -4.37
C LYS A 122 18.75 -13.01 -5.08
N SER A 123 18.31 -14.08 -5.75
CA SER A 123 19.20 -14.98 -6.52
C SER A 123 19.57 -14.45 -7.91
N ARG A 124 18.92 -13.37 -8.38
CA ARG A 124 19.25 -12.81 -9.70
C ARG A 124 20.57 -12.08 -9.62
N VAL A 125 21.56 -12.56 -10.37
CA VAL A 125 22.84 -11.86 -10.53
C VAL A 125 22.57 -10.56 -11.30
N VAL A 126 22.80 -9.43 -10.65
CA VAL A 126 22.72 -8.08 -11.25
C VAL A 126 24.14 -7.60 -11.52
N THR A 127 24.39 -7.06 -12.71
CA THR A 127 25.72 -6.51 -13.02
C THR A 127 25.93 -5.20 -12.27
N GLU A 128 27.19 -4.86 -11.96
CA GLU A 128 27.49 -3.56 -11.32
C GLU A 128 27.00 -2.36 -12.15
N ARG A 129 26.99 -2.49 -13.48
CA ARG A 129 26.42 -1.47 -14.38
C ARG A 129 24.91 -1.32 -14.17
N ASP A 130 24.18 -2.42 -14.11
CA ASP A 130 22.72 -2.40 -13.92
C ASP A 130 22.35 -1.93 -12.50
N LYS A 131 23.11 -2.36 -11.50
CA LYS A 131 22.95 -1.90 -10.10
C LYS A 131 23.18 -0.38 -10.02
N ARG A 132 24.18 0.14 -10.75
CA ARG A 132 24.44 1.59 -10.87
C ARG A 132 23.28 2.33 -11.50
N ILE A 133 22.77 1.85 -12.64
CA ILE A 133 21.65 2.47 -13.34
C ILE A 133 20.43 2.53 -12.42
N THR A 134 20.10 1.41 -11.80
CA THR A 134 18.96 1.28 -10.88
C THR A 134 19.11 2.22 -9.67
N ALA A 135 20.29 2.29 -9.05
CA ALA A 135 20.51 3.16 -7.90
C ALA A 135 20.30 4.64 -8.22
N TYR A 136 20.81 5.12 -9.36
CA TYR A 136 20.55 6.51 -9.79
C TYR A 136 19.09 6.72 -10.18
N HIS A 137 18.45 5.74 -10.80
CA HIS A 137 17.04 5.80 -11.18
C HIS A 137 16.13 5.95 -9.96
N GLU A 138 16.26 5.07 -8.98
CA GLU A 138 15.46 5.11 -7.75
C GLU A 138 15.76 6.36 -6.90
N SER A 139 17.03 6.77 -6.83
CA SER A 139 17.40 8.05 -6.19
C SER A 139 16.74 9.25 -6.87
N GLY A 140 16.56 9.19 -8.20
CA GLY A 140 15.89 10.22 -8.98
C GLY A 140 14.42 10.40 -8.57
N HIS A 141 13.68 9.31 -8.43
CA HIS A 141 12.29 9.35 -7.93
C HIS A 141 12.23 9.93 -6.52
N ALA A 142 13.07 9.43 -5.62
CA ALA A 142 13.03 9.80 -4.22
C ALA A 142 13.38 11.28 -3.97
N ILE A 143 14.38 11.82 -4.66
CA ILE A 143 14.77 13.23 -4.52
C ILE A 143 13.69 14.15 -5.06
N VAL A 144 13.13 13.85 -6.24
CA VAL A 144 12.05 14.68 -6.80
C VAL A 144 10.82 14.64 -5.89
N ALA A 145 10.45 13.46 -5.36
CA ALA A 145 9.36 13.33 -4.42
C ALA A 145 9.56 14.15 -3.13
N LYS A 146 10.79 14.16 -2.57
CA LYS A 146 11.07 14.93 -1.34
C LYS A 146 11.07 16.45 -1.58
N MET A 147 11.53 16.91 -2.74
CA MET A 147 11.69 18.33 -3.04
C MET A 147 10.39 19.02 -3.47
N LEU A 148 9.44 18.28 -4.05
CA LEU A 148 8.17 18.83 -4.51
C LEU A 148 7.14 18.85 -3.38
N LYS A 149 6.54 20.01 -3.15
CA LYS A 149 5.64 20.26 -2.01
C LYS A 149 4.39 19.37 -1.98
N ASN A 150 3.85 19.00 -3.15
CA ASN A 150 2.59 18.26 -3.22
C ASN A 150 2.80 16.76 -3.47
N CYS A 151 4.05 16.29 -3.49
CA CYS A 151 4.35 14.87 -3.52
C CYS A 151 4.19 14.25 -2.13
N ASP A 152 3.79 12.99 -2.12
CA ASP A 152 3.70 12.22 -0.89
C ASP A 152 5.12 11.85 -0.39
N SER A 153 5.29 11.74 0.93
CA SER A 153 6.58 11.45 1.57
C SER A 153 7.17 10.11 1.11
N VAL A 154 8.50 10.03 0.97
CA VAL A 154 9.16 8.77 0.57
C VAL A 154 9.39 7.90 1.80
N HIS A 155 8.86 6.68 1.79
CA HIS A 155 8.96 5.75 2.89
C HIS A 155 10.14 4.78 2.77
N GLU A 156 10.30 4.18 1.59
CA GLU A 156 11.29 3.15 1.32
C GLU A 156 11.80 3.27 -0.12
N VAL A 157 13.11 3.16 -0.31
CA VAL A 157 13.76 3.08 -1.62
C VAL A 157 14.64 1.84 -1.64
N SER A 158 14.47 0.98 -2.64
CA SER A 158 15.24 -0.26 -2.75
C SER A 158 15.73 -0.51 -4.18
N ILE A 159 16.97 -0.99 -4.29
CA ILE A 159 17.57 -1.45 -5.56
C ILE A 159 17.49 -2.97 -5.73
N ILE A 160 16.71 -3.66 -4.88
CA ILE A 160 16.53 -5.11 -4.94
C ILE A 160 15.44 -5.40 -5.98
N PRO A 161 15.72 -6.25 -7.00
CA PRO A 161 14.75 -6.55 -8.04
C PRO A 161 13.55 -7.33 -7.48
N ARG A 162 12.33 -6.85 -7.77
CA ARG A 162 11.06 -7.49 -7.41
C ARG A 162 10.16 -7.62 -8.64
N GLY A 163 9.59 -8.81 -8.84
CA GLY A 163 8.68 -9.04 -9.95
C GLY A 163 9.29 -8.66 -11.32
N MET A 164 8.72 -7.66 -11.99
CA MET A 164 9.22 -7.06 -13.23
C MET A 164 10.08 -5.80 -13.03
N ALA A 165 10.12 -5.24 -11.81
CA ALA A 165 10.85 -4.02 -11.49
C ALA A 165 12.31 -4.34 -11.09
N ALA A 166 13.24 -3.48 -11.52
CA ALA A 166 14.66 -3.59 -11.17
C ALA A 166 14.97 -2.99 -9.79
N GLY A 167 14.26 -1.93 -9.42
CA GLY A 167 14.20 -1.31 -8.11
C GLY A 167 12.78 -0.76 -7.89
N TYR A 168 12.55 -0.15 -6.72
CA TYR A 168 11.29 0.53 -6.46
C TYR A 168 11.43 1.62 -5.39
N THR A 169 10.59 2.63 -5.50
CA THR A 169 10.42 3.72 -4.54
C THR A 169 8.98 3.73 -4.05
N ILE A 170 8.76 3.55 -2.75
CA ILE A 170 7.45 3.58 -2.10
C ILE A 170 7.25 4.95 -1.45
N THR A 171 6.14 5.59 -1.79
CA THR A 171 5.68 6.81 -1.13
C THR A 171 4.53 6.48 -0.17
N LEU A 172 4.46 7.22 0.92
CA LEU A 172 3.43 7.11 1.95
C LEU A 172 2.51 8.33 1.84
N PRO A 173 1.25 8.14 1.38
CA PRO A 173 0.26 9.20 1.40
C PRO A 173 -0.04 9.65 2.84
N GLU A 174 -0.11 10.95 3.07
CA GLU A 174 -0.48 11.48 4.39
C GLU A 174 -1.95 11.17 4.74
N ASN A 175 -2.83 11.26 3.73
CA ASN A 175 -4.28 11.03 3.82
C ASN A 175 -4.79 10.29 2.57
N ASP A 176 -5.91 9.56 2.71
CA ASP A 176 -6.67 8.98 1.59
C ASP A 176 -7.59 10.05 0.95
N ASP A 177 -7.01 11.18 0.53
CA ASP A 177 -7.79 12.30 -0.02
C ASP A 177 -8.38 11.97 -1.39
N ASN A 178 -9.70 12.13 -1.52
CA ASN A 178 -10.42 11.90 -2.78
C ASN A 178 -10.23 13.02 -3.82
N HIS A 179 -9.62 14.15 -3.45
CA HIS A 179 -9.49 15.32 -4.31
C HIS A 179 -8.08 15.46 -4.87
N TYR A 180 -7.94 15.26 -6.18
CA TYR A 180 -6.68 15.47 -6.90
C TYR A 180 -6.62 16.90 -7.43
N THR A 181 -5.68 17.70 -6.92
CA THR A 181 -5.43 19.04 -7.44
C THR A 181 -4.52 18.99 -8.67
N ARG A 182 -4.67 19.96 -9.58
CA ARG A 182 -3.82 20.06 -10.78
C ARG A 182 -2.33 20.07 -10.42
N GLN A 183 -1.94 20.80 -9.37
CA GLN A 183 -0.54 20.88 -8.98
C GLN A 183 -0.01 19.55 -8.42
N LYS A 184 -0.80 18.83 -7.60
CA LYS A 184 -0.42 17.50 -7.11
C LYS A 184 -0.17 16.52 -8.27
N LEU A 185 -1.00 16.57 -9.31
CA LEU A 185 -0.83 15.72 -10.50
C LEU A 185 0.40 16.08 -11.33
N LEU A 186 0.70 17.37 -11.47
CA LEU A 186 1.93 17.82 -12.13
C LEU A 186 3.18 17.36 -11.37
N ASP A 187 3.19 17.54 -10.05
CA ASP A 187 4.31 17.11 -9.21
C ASP A 187 4.47 15.58 -9.24
N GLN A 188 3.36 14.83 -9.27
CA GLN A 188 3.37 13.37 -9.46
C GLN A 188 3.96 12.95 -10.81
N ILE A 189 3.64 13.66 -11.89
CA ILE A 189 4.24 13.42 -13.22
C ILE A 189 5.75 13.71 -13.15
N ALA A 190 6.17 14.81 -12.51
CA ALA A 190 7.59 15.13 -12.35
C ALA A 190 8.33 14.03 -11.57
N MET A 191 7.73 13.53 -10.48
CA MET A 191 8.28 12.41 -9.70
C MET A 191 8.43 11.14 -10.54
N LEU A 192 7.41 10.74 -11.32
CA LEU A 192 7.49 9.58 -12.23
C LEU A 192 8.58 9.75 -13.30
N LEU A 193 8.87 10.97 -13.72
CA LEU A 193 9.91 11.24 -14.69
C LEU A 193 11.31 11.40 -14.07
N GLY A 194 11.41 11.40 -12.74
CA GLY A 194 12.64 11.60 -11.99
C GLY A 194 13.70 10.53 -12.26
N GLY A 195 13.32 9.25 -12.35
CA GLY A 195 14.27 8.16 -12.64
C GLY A 195 14.93 8.30 -14.00
N ARG A 196 14.14 8.59 -15.06
CA ARG A 196 14.65 8.87 -16.41
C ARG A 196 15.57 10.10 -16.43
N ALA A 197 15.17 11.17 -15.75
CA ALA A 197 15.95 12.41 -15.68
C ALA A 197 17.30 12.20 -14.98
N ALA A 198 17.36 11.36 -13.95
CA ALA A 198 18.60 11.01 -13.25
C ALA A 198 19.55 10.20 -14.16
N GLU A 199 19.03 9.25 -14.92
CA GLU A 199 19.81 8.50 -15.92
C GLU A 199 20.43 9.43 -16.98
N GLU A 200 19.63 10.34 -17.55
CA GLU A 200 20.12 11.29 -18.55
C GLU A 200 21.23 12.19 -17.98
N LEU A 201 21.05 12.67 -16.74
CA LEU A 201 21.99 13.59 -16.09
C LEU A 201 23.34 12.93 -15.75
N VAL A 202 23.31 11.69 -15.27
CA VAL A 202 24.50 11.01 -14.71
C VAL A 202 25.12 10.05 -15.72
N ILE A 203 24.28 9.21 -16.31
CA ILE A 203 24.69 8.04 -17.10
C ILE A 203 24.88 8.44 -18.56
N LYS A 204 24.13 9.46 -19.02
CA LYS A 204 24.12 9.97 -20.41
C LYS A 204 23.75 8.91 -21.45
N ASP A 205 23.19 7.79 -20.99
CA ASP A 205 22.69 6.69 -21.79
C ASP A 205 21.40 6.23 -21.11
N VAL A 206 20.30 6.36 -21.84
CA VAL A 206 18.96 6.23 -21.29
C VAL A 206 18.45 4.81 -21.44
N SER A 207 17.96 4.23 -20.35
CA SER A 207 17.53 2.84 -20.30
C SER A 207 16.07 2.66 -20.73
N ALA A 208 15.71 1.42 -21.07
CA ALA A 208 14.31 1.00 -21.26
C ALA A 208 13.55 0.80 -19.93
N GLY A 209 14.24 0.89 -18.78
CA GLY A 209 13.66 0.69 -17.44
C GLY A 209 12.56 1.70 -17.11
N ALA A 210 12.71 2.95 -17.58
CA ALA A 210 11.75 4.03 -17.37
C ALA A 210 10.42 3.90 -18.15
N SER A 211 10.22 2.82 -18.91
CA SER A 211 9.04 2.66 -19.78
C SER A 211 7.71 2.65 -19.03
N ASN A 212 7.66 2.00 -17.85
CA ASN A 212 6.48 1.99 -17.00
C ASN A 212 6.17 3.38 -16.45
N ASP A 213 7.18 4.15 -16.05
CA ASP A 213 6.97 5.47 -15.46
C ASP A 213 6.54 6.49 -16.52
N ILE A 214 7.12 6.42 -17.71
CA ILE A 214 6.68 7.20 -18.89
C ILE A 214 5.23 6.85 -19.24
N GLN A 215 4.86 5.56 -19.22
CA GLN A 215 3.48 5.14 -19.49
C GLN A 215 2.51 5.71 -18.44
N ARG A 216 2.85 5.64 -17.16
CA ARG A 216 2.03 6.18 -16.07
C ARG A 216 1.91 7.70 -16.16
N ALA A 217 3.02 8.41 -16.35
CA ALA A 217 3.06 9.86 -16.55
C ALA A 217 2.17 10.28 -17.74
N SER A 218 2.29 9.58 -18.87
CA SER A 218 1.48 9.85 -20.06
C SER A 218 0.00 9.58 -19.85
N LYS A 219 -0.37 8.52 -19.10
CA LYS A 219 -1.76 8.22 -18.73
C LYS A 219 -2.35 9.32 -17.86
N ILE A 220 -1.63 9.78 -16.83
CA ILE A 220 -2.08 10.88 -15.96
C ILE A 220 -2.26 12.15 -16.78
N ALA A 221 -1.25 12.53 -17.58
CA ALA A 221 -1.32 13.71 -18.44
C ALA A 221 -2.49 13.64 -19.43
N ARG A 222 -2.76 12.47 -20.03
CA ARG A 222 -3.92 12.27 -20.90
C ARG A 222 -5.23 12.50 -20.13
N LYS A 223 -5.41 11.89 -18.95
CA LYS A 223 -6.61 12.11 -18.11
C LYS A 223 -6.79 13.55 -17.69
N MET A 224 -5.70 14.26 -17.36
CA MET A 224 -5.74 15.69 -17.07
C MET A 224 -6.34 16.50 -18.22
N VAL A 225 -6.00 16.15 -19.46
CA VAL A 225 -6.45 16.86 -20.66
C VAL A 225 -7.84 16.40 -21.09
N THR A 226 -8.13 15.10 -21.09
CA THR A 226 -9.35 14.54 -21.69
C THR A 226 -10.49 14.29 -20.71
N GLU A 227 -10.21 13.95 -19.46
CA GLU A 227 -11.26 13.56 -18.49
C GLU A 227 -11.50 14.64 -17.43
N TRP A 228 -10.43 15.30 -16.96
CA TRP A 228 -10.51 16.23 -15.83
C TRP A 228 -10.56 17.70 -16.24
N GLY A 229 -10.43 18.02 -17.52
CA GLY A 229 -10.52 19.39 -18.03
C GLY A 229 -9.48 20.35 -17.43
N MET A 230 -8.27 19.86 -17.16
CA MET A 230 -7.18 20.60 -16.50
C MET A 230 -6.22 21.30 -17.48
N SER A 231 -6.59 21.37 -18.76
CA SER A 231 -5.89 22.12 -19.80
C SER A 231 -6.60 23.43 -20.11
N ALA A 232 -5.83 24.52 -20.23
CA ALA A 232 -6.37 25.83 -20.60
C ALA A 232 -6.76 25.90 -22.09
N GLU A 233 -6.12 25.11 -22.95
CA GLU A 233 -6.37 25.13 -24.40
C GLU A 233 -7.62 24.33 -24.78
N ILE A 234 -7.80 23.15 -24.17
CA ILE A 234 -8.96 22.29 -24.37
C ILE A 234 -10.18 22.77 -23.56
N GLY A 235 -9.94 23.31 -22.37
CA GLY A 235 -10.97 23.75 -21.43
C GLY A 235 -11.58 22.60 -20.63
N THR A 236 -12.75 22.87 -20.03
CA THR A 236 -13.47 21.94 -19.14
C THR A 236 -14.39 21.00 -19.92
N LEU A 237 -13.82 20.26 -20.88
CA LEU A 237 -14.54 19.29 -21.70
C LEU A 237 -14.17 17.86 -21.29
N TYR A 238 -15.17 16.97 -21.28
CA TYR A 238 -14.95 15.54 -21.14
C TYR A 238 -14.89 14.90 -22.53
N LEU A 239 -13.70 14.43 -22.89
CA LEU A 239 -13.33 13.77 -24.15
C LEU A 239 -12.89 12.32 -23.90
N GLY A 240 -13.12 11.79 -22.69
CA GLY A 240 -12.91 10.38 -22.40
C GLY A 240 -13.83 9.51 -23.24
N SER A 241 -13.30 8.40 -23.74
CA SER A 241 -14.14 7.35 -24.33
C SER A 241 -14.88 6.67 -23.18
N SER A 242 -16.13 7.07 -22.96
CA SER A 242 -17.06 6.28 -22.16
C SER A 242 -17.54 5.14 -23.04
N GLU A 243 -16.93 3.96 -22.94
CA GLU A 243 -17.61 2.65 -23.08
C GLU A 243 -16.55 1.53 -23.05
N GLU A 244 -16.58 0.72 -21.99
CA GLU A 244 -15.99 -0.61 -22.04
C GLU A 244 -16.67 -1.38 -23.18
N VAL A 245 -15.87 -1.77 -24.17
CA VAL A 245 -16.27 -2.49 -25.37
C VAL A 245 -17.08 -3.73 -24.98
N PHE A 246 -18.37 -3.71 -25.32
CA PHE A 246 -19.23 -4.89 -25.32
C PHE A 246 -18.62 -5.94 -26.25
N ILE A 247 -18.37 -7.15 -25.74
CA ILE A 247 -17.89 -8.29 -26.53
C ILE A 247 -19.01 -8.66 -27.53
N GLY A 248 -19.01 -8.04 -28.71
CA GLY A 248 -20.00 -8.36 -29.75
C GLY A 248 -20.25 -7.35 -30.86
N ARG A 249 -19.70 -6.12 -30.81
CA ARG A 249 -19.83 -5.17 -31.93
C ARG A 249 -18.66 -4.19 -31.96
N ASP A 250 -17.89 -4.27 -33.05
CA ASP A 250 -16.89 -3.33 -33.53
C ASP A 250 -15.71 -2.97 -32.59
N TYR A 251 -14.54 -3.48 -32.95
CA TYR A 251 -13.21 -3.22 -32.36
C TYR A 251 -12.70 -1.77 -32.51
N GLN A 252 -13.50 -0.86 -33.05
CA GLN A 252 -13.13 0.54 -33.17
C GLN A 252 -13.65 1.30 -31.97
N THR A 253 -12.76 1.59 -31.02
CA THR A 253 -12.94 2.67 -30.06
C THR A 253 -13.22 3.94 -30.89
N GLN A 254 -14.49 4.33 -31.03
CA GLN A 254 -14.80 5.56 -31.75
C GLN A 254 -14.30 6.71 -30.88
N LEU A 255 -13.25 7.39 -31.35
CA LEU A 255 -12.82 8.64 -30.75
C LEU A 255 -13.93 9.65 -31.00
N ASN A 256 -14.56 10.14 -29.95
CA ASN A 256 -15.70 11.07 -30.01
C ASN A 256 -15.27 12.51 -30.39
N TYR A 257 -14.13 12.68 -31.08
CA TYR A 257 -13.55 13.98 -31.41
C TYR A 257 -12.78 13.93 -32.74
N SER A 258 -12.63 15.09 -33.38
CA SER A 258 -11.97 15.22 -34.68
C SER A 258 -10.45 14.99 -34.59
N ASP A 259 -9.82 14.69 -35.72
CA ASP A 259 -8.35 14.56 -35.82
C ASP A 259 -7.62 15.84 -35.41
N GLU A 260 -8.22 17.02 -35.70
CA GLU A 260 -7.67 18.30 -35.24
C GLU A 260 -7.66 18.39 -33.71
N MET A 261 -8.72 17.91 -33.06
CA MET A 261 -8.80 17.88 -31.61
C MET A 261 -7.82 16.86 -31.03
N ALA A 262 -7.67 15.70 -31.67
CA ALA A 262 -6.68 14.70 -31.29
C ALA A 262 -5.26 15.28 -31.31
N ALA A 263 -4.90 16.01 -32.37
CA ALA A 263 -3.60 16.67 -32.49
C ALA A 263 -3.36 17.70 -31.37
N LYS A 264 -4.39 18.48 -30.99
CA LYS A 264 -4.31 19.42 -29.86
C LYS A 264 -4.11 18.69 -28.53
N ILE A 265 -4.84 17.60 -28.29
CA ILE A 265 -4.69 16.78 -27.08
C ILE A 265 -3.26 16.24 -26.98
N ASP A 266 -2.72 15.66 -28.05
CA ASP A 266 -1.37 15.09 -28.03
C ASP A 266 -0.29 16.17 -27.86
N ALA A 267 -0.46 17.35 -28.48
CA ALA A 267 0.42 18.49 -28.28
C ALA A 267 0.42 18.97 -26.80
N GLU A 268 -0.75 19.02 -26.19
CA GLU A 268 -0.90 19.42 -24.78
C GLU A 268 -0.31 18.38 -23.82
N ILE A 269 -0.54 17.09 -24.07
CA ILE A 269 0.08 16.00 -23.30
C ILE A 269 1.61 16.12 -23.36
N LYS A 270 2.16 16.29 -24.56
CA LYS A 270 3.60 16.47 -24.76
C LYS A 270 4.11 17.70 -24.00
N ARG A 271 3.39 18.83 -24.06
CA ARG A 271 3.75 20.05 -23.32
C ARG A 271 3.79 19.84 -21.81
N ILE A 272 2.81 19.12 -21.25
CA ILE A 272 2.77 18.80 -19.81
C ILE A 272 3.95 17.90 -19.43
N VAL A 273 4.15 16.80 -20.16
CA VAL A 273 5.23 15.83 -19.88
C VAL A 273 6.61 16.46 -20.04
N ASP A 274 6.88 17.18 -21.13
CA ASP A 274 8.15 17.87 -21.37
C ASP A 274 8.40 18.95 -20.30
N GLY A 275 7.35 19.68 -19.90
CA GLY A 275 7.44 20.68 -18.84
C GLY A 275 7.82 20.08 -17.49
N GLN A 276 7.17 18.98 -17.09
CA GLN A 276 7.50 18.30 -15.84
C GLN A 276 8.83 17.57 -15.89
N TYR A 277 9.25 17.09 -17.06
CA TYR A 277 10.60 16.55 -17.27
C TYR A 277 11.68 17.61 -17.02
N ALA A 278 11.48 18.82 -17.52
CA ALA A 278 12.39 19.95 -17.28
C ALA A 278 12.46 20.33 -15.79
N VAL A 279 11.34 20.30 -15.08
CA VAL A 279 11.30 20.51 -13.62
C VAL A 279 12.10 19.43 -12.89
N ALA A 280 11.87 18.14 -13.21
CA ALA A 280 12.62 17.04 -12.62
C ALA A 280 14.13 17.19 -12.85
N LEU A 281 14.55 17.54 -14.07
CA LEU A 281 15.95 17.80 -14.39
C LEU A 281 16.55 18.97 -13.58
N ALA A 282 15.80 20.05 -13.38
CA ALA A 282 16.25 21.20 -12.58
C ALA A 282 16.47 20.80 -11.12
N VAL A 283 15.48 20.14 -10.51
CA VAL A 283 15.55 19.65 -9.12
C VAL A 283 16.73 18.70 -8.92
N LEU A 284 16.95 17.77 -9.85
CA LEU A 284 18.04 16.80 -9.77
C LEU A 284 19.42 17.43 -9.99
N ARG A 285 19.52 18.52 -10.79
CA ARG A 285 20.76 19.29 -10.95
C ARG A 285 21.14 20.02 -9.68
N GLU A 286 20.17 20.66 -9.04
CA GLU A 286 20.37 21.38 -7.78
C GLU A 286 20.78 20.44 -6.65
N ASN A 287 20.23 19.22 -6.63
CA ASN A 287 20.46 18.23 -5.57
C ASN A 287 21.46 17.12 -5.97
N ARG A 288 22.38 17.41 -6.90
CA ARG A 288 23.32 16.41 -7.41
C ARG A 288 24.19 15.79 -6.32
N ALA A 289 24.65 16.59 -5.36
CA ALA A 289 25.47 16.10 -4.26
C ALA A 289 24.72 15.09 -3.36
N VAL A 290 23.43 15.34 -3.11
CA VAL A 290 22.56 14.45 -2.32
C VAL A 290 22.35 13.13 -3.06
N MET A 291 22.13 13.17 -4.38
CA MET A 291 22.01 11.98 -5.21
C MET A 291 23.24 11.07 -5.14
N ASP A 292 24.43 11.63 -5.24
CA ASP A 292 25.67 10.84 -5.17
C ASP A 292 25.87 10.23 -3.76
N LYS A 293 25.43 10.91 -2.69
CA LYS A 293 25.42 10.35 -1.32
C LYS A 293 24.38 9.23 -1.17
N MET A 294 23.18 9.42 -1.69
CA MET A 294 22.09 8.45 -1.66
C MET A 294 22.45 7.15 -2.38
N VAL A 295 23.07 7.26 -3.55
CA VAL A 295 23.56 6.09 -4.29
C VAL A 295 24.60 5.32 -3.49
N LYS A 296 25.56 5.98 -2.83
CA LYS A 296 26.54 5.29 -1.98
C LYS A 296 25.85 4.51 -0.86
N LEU A 297 24.87 5.12 -0.20
CA LEU A 297 24.11 4.47 0.86
C LEU A 297 23.30 3.27 0.33
N LEU A 298 22.67 3.40 -0.84
CA LEU A 298 21.97 2.30 -1.51
C LEU A 298 22.91 1.14 -1.88
N TYR A 299 24.19 1.42 -2.20
CA TYR A 299 25.17 0.37 -2.44
C TYR A 299 25.54 -0.40 -1.16
N GLU A 300 25.56 0.28 -0.01
CA GLU A 300 25.89 -0.32 1.29
C GLU A 300 24.71 -1.12 1.87
N LYS A 301 23.49 -0.58 1.82
CA LYS A 301 22.31 -1.15 2.51
C LYS A 301 21.30 -1.82 1.60
N GLU A 302 21.35 -1.59 0.29
CA GLU A 302 20.41 -2.05 -0.76
C GLU A 302 18.96 -1.56 -0.63
N THR A 303 18.52 -1.22 0.58
CA THR A 303 17.27 -0.58 0.91
C THR A 303 17.55 0.52 1.94
N ILE A 304 16.93 1.69 1.74
CA ILE A 304 16.99 2.82 2.66
C ILE A 304 15.57 3.28 3.02
N TYR A 305 15.39 3.74 4.25
CA TYR A 305 14.10 4.17 4.78
C TYR A 305 14.03 5.68 4.99
N GLU A 306 12.82 6.20 5.20
CA GLU A 306 12.50 7.63 5.42
C GLU A 306 13.51 8.37 6.31
N ASN A 307 13.83 7.85 7.50
CA ASN A 307 14.76 8.50 8.43
C ASN A 307 16.16 8.70 7.85
N GLU A 308 16.62 7.75 7.02
CA GLU A 308 17.93 7.81 6.40
C GLU A 308 17.93 8.72 5.18
N ILE A 309 16.81 8.75 4.45
CA ILE A 309 16.61 9.68 3.34
C ILE A 309 16.66 11.11 3.88
N ASP A 310 15.93 11.38 4.97
CA ASP A 310 15.86 12.71 5.58
C ASP A 310 17.23 13.19 6.08
N ALA A 311 18.01 12.30 6.69
CA ALA A 311 19.38 12.58 7.11
C ALA A 311 20.31 12.98 5.94
N LEU A 312 20.02 12.60 4.69
CA LEU A 312 20.81 12.99 3.52
C LEU A 312 20.53 14.42 3.06
N PHE A 313 19.37 14.98 3.42
CA PHE A 313 18.99 16.37 3.11
C PHE A 313 19.36 17.35 4.23
N GLU A 314 19.61 16.85 5.44
CA GLU A 314 20.16 17.66 6.52
C GLU A 314 21.61 18.05 6.20
N PRO A 315 22.03 19.31 6.48
CA PRO A 315 23.43 19.69 6.33
C PRO A 315 24.29 18.80 7.23
N ASP A 316 25.41 18.30 6.69
CA ASP A 316 26.31 17.41 7.43
C ASP A 316 26.57 18.02 8.82
N PRO A 317 26.34 17.26 9.93
CA PRO A 317 26.73 17.74 11.24
C PRO A 317 28.22 18.09 11.16
N PRO A 318 28.66 19.23 11.73
CA PRO A 318 30.05 19.64 11.66
C PRO A 318 30.89 18.47 12.17
N ALA A 319 31.84 18.04 11.33
CA ALA A 319 32.73 16.94 11.63
C ALA A 319 33.24 17.10 13.06
N LEU A 320 32.85 16.18 13.94
CA LEU A 320 33.44 16.10 15.26
C LEU A 320 34.96 16.00 15.05
N PRO A 321 35.76 16.91 15.64
CA PRO A 321 37.20 16.83 15.51
C PRO A 321 37.66 15.47 16.03
N PRO A 322 38.73 14.89 15.45
CA PRO A 322 39.25 13.61 15.90
C PRO A 322 39.53 13.73 17.40
N THR A 323 38.94 12.83 18.18
CA THR A 323 39.22 12.71 19.61
C THR A 323 40.68 12.27 19.75
N ASP A 324 41.57 13.24 19.97
CA ASP A 324 42.93 12.99 20.43
C ASP A 324 42.86 12.43 21.86
N GLU A 325 43.32 11.20 22.00
CA GLU A 325 43.64 10.60 23.29
C GLU A 325 44.80 11.39 23.94
N CYS A 326 44.53 12.17 24.98
CA CYS A 326 45.45 12.34 26.13
C CYS A 326 44.93 13.39 27.12
N SER A 327 44.44 12.96 28.27
CA SER A 327 45.03 13.39 29.55
C SER A 327 44.52 12.51 30.68
N LYS A 328 45.50 12.09 31.47
CA LYS A 328 45.43 11.17 32.59
C LYS A 328 44.69 11.83 33.75
N GLU A 329 43.79 11.09 34.39
CA GLU A 329 43.50 11.28 35.82
C GLU A 329 43.82 9.97 36.54
N GLU A 330 44.95 10.00 37.26
CA GLU A 330 45.21 9.04 38.34
C GLU A 330 44.43 9.48 39.59
N PRO A 331 43.94 8.53 40.41
CA PRO A 331 43.01 8.78 41.51
C PRO A 331 43.73 8.88 42.87
N ALA A 332 43.15 9.61 43.84
CA ALA A 332 43.19 9.35 45.30
C ALA A 332 42.71 10.57 46.12
N PRO A 333 42.34 10.41 47.42
CA PRO A 333 41.90 9.21 48.14
C PRO A 333 40.66 9.43 49.05
N ALA A 334 40.10 8.33 49.53
CA ALA A 334 39.18 8.28 50.65
C ALA A 334 39.91 8.48 52.00
N ALA A 335 39.24 9.11 52.96
CA ALA A 335 39.55 8.99 54.39
C ALA A 335 38.25 9.13 55.22
N ASP A 336 38.00 8.09 56.01
CA ASP A 336 36.99 7.94 57.07
C ASP A 336 37.14 8.98 58.20
N ASN A 337 36.03 9.38 58.85
CA ASN A 337 35.56 8.75 60.10
C ASN A 337 34.46 9.56 60.83
N ASP A 338 33.40 8.81 61.15
CA ASP A 338 32.69 8.70 62.43
C ASP A 338 31.81 9.80 63.09
N THR A 339 30.64 9.28 63.50
CA THR A 339 29.81 9.55 64.70
C THR A 339 28.71 10.64 64.74
N LYS A 340 27.47 10.14 64.49
CA LYS A 340 26.36 9.91 65.46
C LYS A 340 25.36 11.03 65.90
N VAL A 341 24.10 10.75 65.52
CA VAL A 341 22.75 10.83 66.18
C VAL A 341 22.01 12.16 66.39
N GLU A 342 20.68 12.01 66.17
CA GLU A 342 19.49 12.78 66.61
C GLU A 342 19.00 13.80 65.57
N ASP A 343 17.75 13.84 65.11
CA ASP A 343 16.49 13.25 65.58
C ASP A 343 15.46 13.32 64.42
N ALA A 344 14.47 12.42 64.40
CA ALA A 344 13.10 12.59 63.85
C ALA A 344 12.48 11.24 63.45
N THR A 345 11.66 10.70 64.34
CA THR A 345 10.55 9.78 63.99
C THR A 345 9.26 10.29 64.64
N PRO A 346 8.07 9.70 64.37
CA PRO A 346 7.16 10.12 63.32
C PRO A 346 5.79 10.58 63.89
N ALA A 347 5.00 11.28 63.08
CA ALA A 347 3.58 11.46 63.38
C ALA A 347 2.75 10.43 62.61
N GLY A 348 2.03 9.59 63.37
CA GLY A 348 1.04 8.66 62.86
C GLY A 348 -0.39 9.20 62.92
N ASN A 349 -1.23 8.48 62.18
CA ASN A 349 -2.57 8.00 62.52
C ASN A 349 -3.85 8.81 62.26
N ALA A 350 -4.83 7.96 61.89
CA ALA A 350 -6.28 8.02 62.00
C ALA A 350 -7.01 8.79 60.88
N ALA A 351 -7.70 8.15 59.93
CA ALA A 351 -8.67 7.05 59.99
C ALA A 351 -9.91 7.35 60.84
N THR A 352 -11.07 7.44 60.18
CA THR A 352 -12.43 6.97 60.54
C THR A 352 -13.39 7.46 59.46
N ALA A 353 -14.47 6.83 59.06
CA ALA A 353 -15.07 5.49 59.16
C ALA A 353 -16.42 5.63 58.38
N ILE A 354 -16.74 4.72 57.46
CA ILE A 354 -17.79 3.68 57.58
C ILE A 354 -19.24 4.22 57.65
N GLU A 355 -20.06 3.84 56.65
CA GLU A 355 -21.36 3.12 56.77
C GLU A 355 -21.92 2.93 55.34
N ASP A 356 -21.85 1.77 54.69
CA ASP A 356 -22.59 0.50 54.88
C ASP A 356 -24.13 0.60 54.79
N LYS A 357 -24.72 0.02 53.72
CA LYS A 357 -25.93 -0.81 53.79
C LYS A 357 -26.19 -1.62 52.51
N LYS A 358 -26.06 -2.94 52.68
CA LYS A 358 -26.64 -4.03 51.88
C LYS A 358 -28.17 -3.98 51.87
N SER A 359 -28.77 -4.47 50.78
CA SER A 359 -29.76 -5.57 50.84
C SER A 359 -29.79 -6.34 49.52
N ALA A 360 -29.89 -7.65 49.65
CA ALA A 360 -29.96 -8.66 48.60
C ALA A 360 -31.38 -9.25 48.50
N GLU A 361 -31.66 -9.95 47.40
CA GLU A 361 -32.45 -11.19 47.22
C GLU A 361 -33.31 -11.12 45.94
N LYS A 362 -33.74 -12.21 45.30
CA LYS A 362 -33.26 -13.57 44.94
C LYS A 362 -34.44 -14.21 44.18
N ALA A 363 -34.16 -15.21 43.35
CA ALA A 363 -35.09 -16.17 42.71
C ALA A 363 -35.84 -15.67 41.45
N ALA A 364 -36.05 -16.47 40.39
CA ALA A 364 -36.16 -17.92 40.34
C ALA A 364 -35.87 -18.49 38.91
N THR A 365 -35.26 -19.69 38.86
CA THR A 365 -35.59 -20.94 38.09
C THR A 365 -36.38 -20.85 36.76
N ALA A 366 -36.28 -21.75 35.77
CA ALA A 366 -35.51 -22.96 35.47
C ALA A 366 -36.01 -23.54 34.11
N ALA A 367 -35.30 -24.56 33.61
CA ALA A 367 -35.74 -25.63 32.66
C ALA A 367 -35.86 -25.24 31.17
N ALA A 368 -35.48 -26.06 30.18
CA ALA A 368 -35.02 -27.45 30.07
C ALA A 368 -34.16 -27.58 28.77
N GLY A 369 -33.12 -28.43 28.66
CA GLY A 369 -33.18 -29.89 28.42
C GLY A 369 -33.22 -30.17 26.90
N ASN A 370 -32.10 -30.44 26.21
CA ASN A 370 -31.33 -31.69 26.07
C ASN A 370 -32.05 -32.85 25.33
N ALA A 371 -31.28 -33.55 24.48
CA ALA A 371 -31.49 -34.80 23.71
C ALA A 371 -31.59 -34.57 22.19
N ALA A 372 -30.60 -34.92 21.35
CA ALA A 372 -29.92 -36.20 21.07
C ALA A 372 -30.63 -37.08 20.03
N SER A 373 -29.82 -37.58 19.08
CA SER A 373 -29.99 -38.77 18.23
C SER A 373 -30.87 -38.66 16.97
N SER A 374 -30.22 -38.73 15.80
CA SER A 374 -30.28 -39.93 14.95
C SER A 374 -29.16 -39.95 13.90
N THR A 375 -28.44 -41.06 13.90
CA THR A 375 -27.45 -41.58 12.93
C THR A 375 -28.10 -42.06 11.63
N GLU A 376 -27.34 -42.03 10.52
CA GLU A 376 -27.22 -43.03 9.42
C GLU A 376 -26.36 -42.38 8.32
N ASP A 377 -25.07 -42.70 8.19
CA ASP A 377 -24.49 -43.76 7.33
C ASP A 377 -24.90 -43.67 5.86
N ASP A 378 -23.98 -43.24 4.97
CA ASP A 378 -23.36 -44.13 3.97
C ASP A 378 -22.24 -43.43 3.15
N LYS A 379 -21.20 -44.18 2.81
CA LYS A 379 -20.03 -43.86 1.96
C LYS A 379 -19.53 -45.24 1.47
N PRO A 380 -18.68 -45.37 0.43
CA PRO A 380 -18.58 -44.72 -0.88
C PRO A 380 -18.40 -45.76 -2.02
N ALA A 381 -18.48 -45.34 -3.29
CA ALA A 381 -17.89 -46.03 -4.46
C ALA A 381 -17.76 -45.01 -5.60
N GLY A 382 -16.80 -44.99 -6.52
CA GLY A 382 -15.81 -45.98 -6.93
C GLY A 382 -15.47 -45.70 -8.40
N ASN A 383 -14.19 -45.46 -8.64
CA ASN A 383 -13.43 -45.24 -9.88
C ASN A 383 -13.88 -45.93 -11.20
N ALA A 384 -13.76 -45.23 -12.35
CA ALA A 384 -13.31 -45.69 -13.69
C ALA A 384 -13.41 -44.47 -14.66
N ALA A 385 -12.36 -43.90 -15.30
CA ALA A 385 -11.29 -44.38 -16.18
C ALA A 385 -11.74 -44.89 -17.57
N THR A 386 -11.02 -44.45 -18.62
CA THR A 386 -11.03 -44.81 -20.07
C THR A 386 -12.02 -44.03 -20.96
N ALA A 387 -11.76 -43.64 -22.22
CA ALA A 387 -10.62 -43.56 -23.16
C ALA A 387 -11.08 -42.61 -24.32
N ALA A 388 -10.28 -41.69 -24.84
CA ALA A 388 -9.46 -41.78 -26.08
C ALA A 388 -10.14 -42.41 -27.33
N ALA A 389 -10.41 -41.57 -28.35
CA ALA A 389 -10.39 -41.80 -29.82
C ALA A 389 -10.82 -40.44 -30.46
N GLU A 390 -9.97 -39.67 -31.15
CA GLU A 390 -9.50 -39.82 -32.55
C GLU A 390 -10.63 -40.13 -33.55
N GLU A 391 -11.01 -39.15 -34.38
CA GLU A 391 -11.15 -39.35 -35.82
C GLU A 391 -11.08 -38.00 -36.57
N GLU A 392 -10.24 -38.02 -37.61
CA GLU A 392 -9.91 -36.97 -38.56
C GLU A 392 -11.02 -36.72 -39.59
N ASP A 393 -10.88 -35.57 -40.25
CA ASP A 393 -11.13 -35.30 -41.67
C ASP A 393 -12.40 -35.82 -42.36
N LYS A 394 -13.20 -34.86 -42.84
CA LYS A 394 -13.65 -34.87 -44.24
C LYS A 394 -14.05 -33.48 -44.73
N GLU A 395 -13.48 -33.18 -45.90
CA GLU A 395 -13.77 -32.10 -46.83
C GLU A 395 -15.26 -31.98 -47.17
N ASP A 396 -15.77 -30.75 -47.24
CA ASP A 396 -16.36 -30.13 -48.45
C ASP A 396 -16.63 -28.62 -48.22
#